data_AF-A0A5M9IUP3-F1
#
_entry.id   AF-A0A5M9IUP3-F1
#
_cell.length_a   1.000
_cell.length_b   1.000
_cell.length_c   1.000
_cell.angle_alpha   90.00
_cell.angle_beta   90.00
_cell.angle_gamma   90.00
#
_symmetry.space_group_name_H-M   'P 1'
#
loop_
_entity.id
_entity.type
_entity.pdbx_description
1 polymer ?
#
loop_
_entity_poly.entity_id
_entity_poly.type
_entity_poly.pdbx_seq_one_letter_code
_entity_poly.pdbx_strand_id
1 'polypeptide(L)' 'MDGQFYLQDSHSHAYVGDGLSFWGFGGSGYVTDLAKAQVFTRDGACDHRDTDIPWPKTYVDARARE' A
#
# COMPACT_ATOMS: atom_id res chain seq x y z
N MET A 1 18.59 0.71 -6.33
CA MET A 1 17.99 0.23 -5.07
C MET A 1 16.61 0.85 -4.97
N ASP A 2 15.57 0.13 -5.37
CA ASP A 2 14.21 0.65 -5.35
C ASP A 2 13.60 0.43 -3.96
N GLY A 3 13.62 1.49 -3.14
CA GLY A 3 13.16 1.44 -1.75
C GLY A 3 11.71 1.86 -1.60
N GLN A 4 10.85 1.58 -2.60
CA GLN A 4 9.44 1.98 -2.60
C GLN A 4 8.56 0.82 -2.12
N PHE A 5 7.66 1.13 -1.19
CA PHE A 5 6.77 0.18 -0.57
C PHE A 5 5.34 0.74 -0.56
N TYR A 6 4.38 -0.09 -0.94
CA TYR A 6 2.98 0.19 -0.71
C TYR A 6 2.63 -0.23 0.71
N LEU A 7 1.94 0.64 1.44
CA LEU A 7 1.37 0.29 2.74
C LEU A 7 -0.04 -0.21 2.53
N GLN A 8 -0.25 -1.47 2.86
CA GLN A 8 -1.58 -2.06 2.92
C GLN A 8 -2.07 -2.03 4.36
N ASP A 9 -3.28 -1.50 4.58
CA ASP A 9 -3.90 -1.64 5.89
C ASP A 9 -4.33 -3.10 6.10
N SER A 10 -3.87 -3.72 7.19
CA SER A 10 -4.19 -5.11 7.53
C SER A 10 -5.47 -5.24 8.36
N HIS A 11 -6.10 -4.12 8.70
CA HIS A 11 -7.31 -4.13 9.50
C HIS A 11 -8.44 -4.87 8.76
N SER A 12 -9.26 -5.62 9.49
CA SER A 12 -10.37 -6.40 8.93
C SER A 12 -11.41 -5.57 8.17
N HIS A 13 -11.32 -4.23 8.27
CA HIS A 13 -12.16 -3.25 7.59
C HIS A 13 -11.52 -2.62 6.34
N ALA A 14 -10.23 -2.90 6.06
CA ALA A 14 -9.55 -2.51 4.81
C ALA A 14 -9.88 -3.43 3.62
N TYR A 15 -10.93 -4.22 3.76
CA TYR A 15 -11.59 -4.92 2.69
C TYR A 15 -12.75 -4.07 2.20
N VAL A 16 -12.56 -3.30 1.13
CA VAL A 16 -13.68 -2.77 0.36
C VAL A 16 -14.10 -3.88 -0.61
N GLY A 17 -14.87 -4.85 -0.10
CA GLY A 17 -15.20 -6.08 -0.83
C GLY A 17 -14.08 -7.12 -0.75
N ASP A 18 -13.61 -7.63 -1.90
CA ASP A 18 -12.49 -8.60 -2.02
C ASP A 18 -11.13 -7.91 -2.28
N GLY A 19 -11.14 -6.58 -2.47
CA GLY A 19 -9.96 -5.81 -2.86
C GLY A 19 -9.14 -5.34 -1.67
N LEU A 20 -7.82 -5.57 -1.73
CA LEU A 20 -6.85 -4.99 -0.78
C LEU A 20 -6.89 -3.47 -0.88
N SER A 21 -7.02 -2.79 0.26
CA SER A 21 -6.98 -1.33 0.32
C SER A 21 -5.57 -0.84 0.67
N PHE A 22 -5.06 0.07 -0.14
CA PHE A 22 -3.77 0.72 0.05
C PHE A 22 -3.96 2.19 0.42
N TRP A 23 -2.97 2.77 1.07
CA TRP A 23 -2.96 4.22 1.32
C TRP A 23 -2.96 5.00 0.01
N GLY A 24 -3.89 5.93 -0.16
CA GLY A 24 -4.01 6.78 -1.35
C GLY A 24 -3.04 7.95 -1.32
N PHE A 25 -2.52 8.33 -2.49
CA PHE A 25 -1.57 9.44 -2.62
C PHE A 25 -2.13 10.75 -2.05
N GLY A 26 -1.33 11.40 -1.20
CA GLY A 26 -1.63 12.73 -0.66
C GLY A 26 -2.69 12.72 0.46
N GLY A 27 -2.90 11.59 1.14
CA GLY A 27 -3.87 11.49 2.22
C GLY A 27 -5.33 11.44 1.75
N SER A 28 -5.57 11.04 0.49
CA SER A 28 -6.90 10.95 -0.11
C SER A 28 -7.76 9.78 0.40
N GLY A 29 -7.39 9.18 1.53
CA GLY A 29 -8.01 7.97 2.08
C GLY A 29 -7.41 6.68 1.53
N TYR A 30 -8.20 5.60 1.54
CA TYR A 30 -7.78 4.29 1.04
C TYR A 30 -8.21 4.08 -0.42
N VAL A 31 -7.32 3.53 -1.23
CA VAL A 31 -7.55 3.22 -2.64
C VAL A 31 -7.24 1.76 -2.90
N THR A 32 -8.05 1.11 -3.72
CA THR A 32 -7.78 -0.26 -4.20
C THR A 32 -6.88 -0.28 -5.45
N ASP A 33 -6.69 0.89 -6.07
CA ASP A 33 -5.89 1.05 -7.28
C ASP A 33 -4.44 1.43 -6.92
N LEU A 34 -3.50 0.60 -7.37
CA LEU A 34 -2.07 0.76 -7.09
C LEU A 34 -1.41 1.95 -7.81
N ALA A 35 -2.01 2.43 -8.90
CA ALA A 35 -1.53 3.63 -9.58
C ALA A 35 -1.95 4.91 -8.83
N LYS A 36 -3.01 4.84 -8.02
CA LYS A 36 -3.44 5.89 -7.10
C LYS A 36 -2.88 5.72 -5.69
N ALA A 37 -2.29 4.57 -5.40
CA ALA A 37 -1.70 4.27 -4.10
C ALA A 37 -0.42 5.07 -3.86
N GLN A 38 -0.26 5.55 -2.64
CA GLN A 38 0.93 6.17 -2.14
C GLN A 38 2.02 5.12 -1.93
N VAL A 39 3.17 5.37 -2.52
CA VAL A 39 4.41 4.64 -2.23
C VAL A 39 5.19 5.38 -1.16
N PHE A 40 5.51 4.65 -0.10
CA PHE A 40 6.35 5.11 0.98
C PHE A 40 7.76 4.57 0.78
N THR A 41 8.76 5.31 1.24
CA THR A 41 10.12 4.78 1.35
C THR A 41 10.26 3.99 2.65
N ARG A 42 11.30 3.16 2.77
CA ARG A 42 11.55 2.36 3.99
C ARG A 42 11.52 3.19 5.29
N ASP A 43 11.93 4.46 5.22
CA ASP A 43 11.93 5.41 6.34
C ASP A 43 10.49 5.83 6.71
N GLY A 44 9.68 6.25 5.74
CA GLY A 44 8.28 6.65 5.96
C GLY A 44 7.32 5.48 6.23
N ALA A 45 7.67 4.27 5.78
CA ALA A 45 6.90 3.06 6.03
C ALA A 45 7.03 2.55 7.48
N CYS A 46 8.15 2.84 8.16
CA CYS A 46 8.37 2.40 9.53
C CYS A 46 7.64 3.28 10.57
N ASP A 47 7.29 4.51 10.20
CA ASP A 47 6.56 5.46 11.05
C ASP A 47 5.03 5.24 10.98
N HIS A 48 4.55 4.71 9.86
CA HIS A 48 3.16 4.32 9.68
C HIS A 48 2.88 3.04 10.45
N ARG A 49 2.25 3.17 11.62
CA ARG A 49 1.51 2.17 12.42
C ARG A 49 1.94 0.70 12.25
N ASP A 50 2.20 0.05 13.39
CA ASP A 50 2.54 -1.37 13.54
C ASP A 50 1.62 -2.37 12.78
N THR A 51 0.40 -1.97 12.42
CA THR A 51 -0.57 -2.80 11.68
C THR A 51 -0.48 -2.68 10.16
N ASP A 52 0.21 -1.70 9.59
CA ASP A 52 0.35 -1.57 8.13
C ASP A 52 1.36 -2.61 7.59
N ILE A 53 1.01 -3.31 6.52
CA ILE A 53 1.89 -4.29 5.87
C ILE A 53 2.63 -3.61 4.71
N PRO A 54 3.96 -3.44 4.80
CA PRO A 54 4.75 -2.85 3.73
C PRO A 54 5.03 -3.88 2.63
N TRP A 55 4.46 -3.65 1.45
CA TRP A 55 4.69 -4.46 0.26
C TRP A 55 5.68 -3.79 -0.68
N PRO A 56 6.71 -4.51 -1.18
CA PRO A 56 7.63 -3.93 -2.15
C PRO A 56 6.88 -3.56 -3.44
N LYS A 57 7.08 -2.32 -3.92
CA LYS A 57 6.41 -1.82 -5.13
C LYS A 57 6.58 -2.79 -6.30
N THR A 58 7.81 -3.27 -6.50
CA THR A 58 8.18 -4.21 -7.56
C THR A 58 7.42 -5.52 -7.50
N TYR A 59 7.15 -6.05 -6.30
CA TYR A 59 6.41 -7.29 -6.10
C TYR A 59 4.93 -7.12 -6.42
N VAL A 60 4.36 -5.99 -5.98
CA VAL A 60 2.95 -5.65 -6.19
C VAL A 60 2.67 -5.33 -7.66
N ASP A 61 3.54 -4.56 -8.31
CA ASP A 61 3.46 -4.23 -9.74
C ASP A 61 3.52 -5.49 -10.62
N ALA A 62 4.38 -6.45 -10.25
CA ALA A 62 4.48 -7.73 -10.94
C ALA A 62 3.22 -8.59 -10.82
N ARG A 63 2.49 -8.51 -9.70
CA ARG A 63 1.24 -9.25 -9.47
C ARG A 63 -0.01 -8.53 -9.95
N ALA A 64 0.01 -7.21 -10.09
CA ALA A 64 -1.16 -6.44 -10.51
C ALA A 64 -1.40 -6.46 -12.02
N ARG A 65 -0.47 -7.03 -12.79
CA ARG A 65 -0.43 -6.96 -14.26
C ARG A 65 -0.95 -8.24 -14.94
N GLU A 66 -1.88 -8.95 -14.32
CA GLU A 66 -2.51 -10.17 -14.87
C GLU A 66 -3.76 -9.86 -15.70
#